data_AF-A0A967HIV3-F1
#
_entry.id   AF-A0A967HIV3-F1
#
_cell.length_a   1.000
_cell.length_b   1.000
_cell.length_c   1.000
_cell.angle_alpha   90.00
_cell.angle_beta   90.00
_cell.angle_gamma   90.00
#
_symmetry.space_group_name_H-M   'P 1'
#
loop_
_entity.id
_entity.type
_entity.pdbx_description
1 polymer ?
#
loop_
_entity_poly.entity_id
_entity_poly.type
_entity_poly.pdbx_seq_one_letter_code
_entity_poly.pdbx_strand_id
1 'polypeptide(L)'
;GSGSSKGRNGVPTRFSNVPGSYASSLGLYVAQETYRFSGKAAGKRYISVGLRLKGVSGSFNDAARRRGIVSHGAPYVSARDAGRSQGCPAMQQERARRLLPLLADGGLVFLFSPRDERWMRGDPWVQAAGDG
;
A
#
# COMPACT_ATOMS: atom_id res chain seq x y z
N GLY A 1 3.13 0.62 -6.48
CA GLY A 1 2.28 1.42 -7.41
C GLY A 1 2.95 1.57 -8.76
N SER A 2 2.29 2.20 -9.74
CA SER A 2 2.84 2.41 -11.08
C SER A 2 4.08 3.30 -11.12
N GLY A 3 4.26 4.17 -10.13
CA GLY A 3 5.47 4.98 -9.98
C GLY A 3 6.64 4.28 -9.26
N SER A 4 6.50 2.99 -8.91
CA SER A 4 7.48 2.27 -8.09
C SER A 4 8.45 1.38 -8.85
N SER A 5 8.17 1.00 -10.09
CA SER A 5 9.06 0.19 -10.92
C SER A 5 8.84 0.57 -12.39
N LYS A 6 9.79 0.27 -13.30
CA LYS A 6 9.60 0.51 -14.73
C LYS A 6 8.65 -0.50 -15.38
N GLY A 7 8.73 -1.77 -14.98
CA GLY A 7 7.92 -2.87 -15.53
C GLY A 7 6.57 -3.05 -14.82
N ARG A 8 5.58 -3.60 -15.53
CA ARG A 8 4.24 -3.90 -14.99
C ARG A 8 4.30 -4.86 -13.80
N ASN A 9 5.11 -5.91 -13.87
CA ASN A 9 5.36 -6.87 -12.80
C ASN A 9 6.77 -6.74 -12.21
N GLY A 10 7.39 -5.56 -12.39
CA GLY A 10 8.75 -5.33 -11.91
C GLY A 10 8.81 -5.18 -10.40
N VAL A 11 9.94 -5.56 -9.81
CA VAL A 11 10.22 -5.33 -8.39
C VAL A 11 10.26 -3.81 -8.14
N PRO A 12 9.52 -3.29 -7.14
CA PRO A 12 9.61 -1.89 -6.72
C PRO A 12 11.04 -1.49 -6.32
N THR A 13 11.54 -0.39 -6.87
CA THR A 13 12.83 0.22 -6.50
C THR A 13 12.71 1.70 -6.18
N ARG A 14 11.50 2.27 -6.28
CA ARG A 14 11.20 3.66 -5.95
C ARG A 14 9.95 3.73 -5.09
N PHE A 15 10.04 4.50 -4.01
CA PHE A 15 8.94 4.74 -3.09
C PHE A 15 8.75 6.24 -2.90
N SER A 16 7.53 6.65 -2.58
CA SER A 16 7.24 8.07 -2.39
C SER A 16 5.99 8.30 -1.58
N ASN A 17 6.06 9.29 -0.70
CA ASN A 17 4.93 9.83 0.03
C ASN A 17 4.29 11.06 -0.67
N VAL A 18 4.76 11.42 -1.86
CA VAL A 18 4.30 12.64 -2.56
C VAL A 18 3.00 12.34 -3.33
N PRO A 19 1.95 13.18 -3.22
CA PRO A 19 0.76 13.10 -4.06
C PRO A 19 1.09 13.09 -5.56
N GLY A 20 0.33 12.36 -6.37
CA GLY A 20 0.58 12.24 -7.81
C GLY A 20 1.81 11.43 -8.21
N SER A 21 2.65 10.98 -7.27
CA SER A 21 3.83 10.16 -7.59
C SER A 21 3.51 8.75 -8.12
N TYR A 22 2.27 8.29 -7.88
CA TYR A 22 1.78 6.93 -8.13
C TYR A 22 2.65 5.78 -7.55
N ALA A 23 3.63 6.11 -6.72
CA ALA A 23 4.50 5.16 -6.06
C ALA A 23 3.85 4.73 -4.74
N SER A 24 4.16 3.53 -4.29
CA SER A 24 3.83 3.12 -2.91
C SER A 24 4.71 3.90 -1.94
N SER A 25 4.16 4.26 -0.77
CA SER A 25 4.97 4.65 0.39
C SER A 25 5.30 3.41 1.22
N LEU A 26 6.43 3.45 1.94
CA LEU A 26 6.85 2.38 2.84
C LEU A 26 6.48 2.72 4.29
N GLY A 27 6.64 1.75 5.18
CA GLY A 27 6.44 1.93 6.61
C GLY A 27 5.17 1.28 7.16
N LEU A 28 4.89 1.60 8.42
CA LEU A 28 3.78 1.07 9.20
C LEU A 28 2.51 1.87 8.94
N TYR A 29 1.43 1.12 8.75
CA TYR A 29 0.08 1.63 8.65
C TYR A 29 -0.79 0.95 9.70
N VAL A 30 -1.63 1.75 10.35
CA VAL A 30 -2.75 1.24 11.15
C VAL A 30 -3.97 1.14 10.24
N ALA A 31 -4.56 -0.05 10.19
CA ALA A 31 -5.78 -0.32 9.49
C ALA A 31 -6.97 0.33 10.22
N GLN A 32 -7.84 0.95 9.44
CA GLN A 32 -9.07 1.57 9.90
C GLN A 32 -10.26 0.72 9.44
N GLU A 33 -11.34 1.37 9.01
CA GLU A 33 -12.55 0.70 8.56
C GLU A 33 -12.39 0.06 7.16
N THR A 34 -13.15 -1.00 6.91
CA THR A 34 -13.38 -1.49 5.54
C THR A 34 -14.52 -0.73 4.87
N TYR A 35 -14.51 -0.69 3.53
CA TYR A 35 -15.56 -0.07 2.73
C TYR A 35 -15.69 -0.70 1.36
N ARG A 36 -16.79 -0.40 0.67
CA ARG A 36 -17.00 -0.77 -0.73
C ARG A 36 -16.07 0.06 -1.63
N PHE A 37 -14.96 -0.54 -2.04
CA PHE A 37 -13.99 0.06 -2.95
C PHE A 37 -14.46 -0.02 -4.40
N SER A 38 -14.31 1.07 -5.15
CA SER A 38 -14.52 1.11 -6.60
C SER A 38 -13.22 1.52 -7.29
N GLY A 39 -12.73 0.68 -8.20
CA GLY A 39 -11.52 0.92 -8.98
C GLY A 39 -11.78 0.83 -10.48
N LYS A 40 -10.75 1.12 -11.28
CA LYS A 40 -10.77 0.98 -12.75
C LYS A 40 -9.58 0.15 -13.20
N ALA A 41 -9.82 -0.85 -14.05
CA ALA A 41 -8.82 -1.71 -14.65
C ALA A 41 -9.12 -1.89 -16.14
N ALA A 42 -8.13 -1.65 -17.01
CA ALA A 42 -8.30 -1.76 -18.46
C ALA A 42 -9.57 -1.06 -19.00
N GLY A 43 -9.82 0.17 -18.55
CA GLY A 43 -11.00 0.94 -18.97
C GLY A 43 -12.30 0.59 -18.23
N LYS A 44 -12.37 -0.55 -17.53
CA LYS A 44 -13.60 -1.06 -16.89
C LYS A 44 -13.60 -0.81 -15.39
N ARG A 45 -14.75 -0.40 -14.85
CA ARG A 45 -14.97 -0.28 -13.40
C ARG A 45 -15.06 -1.67 -12.76
N TYR A 46 -14.50 -1.84 -11.57
CA TYR A 46 -14.70 -3.02 -10.73
C TYR A 46 -14.97 -2.61 -9.29
N ILE A 47 -15.61 -3.51 -8.54
CA ILE A 47 -15.90 -3.33 -7.11
C ILE A 47 -15.13 -4.36 -6.29
N SER A 48 -14.65 -3.95 -5.12
CA SER A 48 -14.03 -4.84 -4.14
C SER A 48 -14.24 -4.35 -2.70
N VAL A 49 -13.68 -5.07 -1.73
CA VAL A 49 -13.46 -4.55 -0.38
C VAL A 49 -12.19 -3.71 -0.41
N GLY A 50 -12.26 -2.53 0.19
CA GLY A 50 -11.09 -1.69 0.50
C GLY A 50 -10.94 -1.55 2.00
N LEU A 51 -9.71 -1.40 2.47
CA LEU A 51 -9.34 -1.16 3.85
C LEU A 51 -8.59 0.16 3.91
N ARG A 52 -9.12 1.12 4.68
CA ARG A 52 -8.46 2.41 4.86
C ARG A 52 -7.23 2.27 5.74
N LEU A 53 -6.17 2.98 5.37
CA LEU A 53 -4.87 2.89 6.03
C LEU A 53 -4.46 4.28 6.54
N LYS A 54 -4.07 4.35 7.81
CA LYS A 54 -3.43 5.52 8.41
C LYS A 54 -1.93 5.25 8.51
N GLY A 55 -1.13 6.00 7.77
CA GLY A 55 0.34 5.92 7.89
C GLY A 55 0.81 6.48 9.23
N VAL A 56 1.73 5.78 9.87
CA VAL A 56 2.33 6.16 11.17
C VAL A 56 3.86 6.18 11.16
N SER A 57 4.49 6.08 9.99
CA SER A 57 5.94 6.17 9.78
C SER A 57 6.40 7.59 9.44
N GLY A 58 5.91 8.59 10.18
CA GLY A 58 6.23 10.00 9.95
C GLY A 58 6.15 10.41 8.47
N SER A 59 7.16 11.14 7.99
CA SER A 59 7.18 11.67 6.62
C SER A 59 7.21 10.61 5.50
N PHE A 60 7.41 9.32 5.82
CA PHE A 60 7.43 8.25 4.83
C PHE A 60 6.05 7.83 4.36
N ASN A 61 5.01 7.98 5.19
CA ASN A 61 3.65 7.60 4.81
C ASN A 61 2.51 8.43 5.44
N ASP A 62 2.80 9.52 6.15
CA ASP A 62 1.78 10.41 6.74
C ASP A 62 0.74 10.97 5.73
N ALA A 63 1.04 10.97 4.43
CA ALA A 63 0.15 11.46 3.40
C ALA A 63 -0.80 10.38 2.88
N ALA A 64 -0.78 9.16 3.42
CA ALA A 64 -1.58 8.02 2.96
C ALA A 64 -3.05 8.38 2.76
N ARG A 65 -3.67 9.01 3.76
CA ARG A 65 -5.09 9.41 3.71
C ARG A 65 -5.36 10.44 2.61
N ARG A 66 -4.55 11.50 2.53
CA ARG A 66 -4.66 12.55 1.50
C ARG A 66 -4.44 12.00 0.08
N ARG A 67 -3.63 10.95 -0.04
CA ARG A 67 -3.32 10.25 -1.29
C ARG A 67 -4.33 9.14 -1.63
N GLY A 68 -5.34 8.92 -0.80
CA GLY A 68 -6.32 7.85 -0.99
C GLY A 68 -5.72 6.44 -0.93
N ILE A 69 -4.61 6.25 -0.22
CA ILE A 69 -3.96 4.94 -0.09
C ILE A 69 -4.81 4.03 0.79
N VAL A 70 -5.18 2.89 0.24
CA VAL A 70 -5.99 1.84 0.88
C VAL A 70 -5.42 0.48 0.47
N SER A 71 -5.63 -0.55 1.27
CA SER A 71 -5.45 -1.92 0.78
C SER A 71 -6.73 -2.37 0.08
N HIS A 72 -6.67 -2.99 -1.10
CA HIS A 72 -7.89 -3.38 -1.81
C HIS A 72 -7.71 -4.62 -2.69
N GLY A 73 -8.83 -5.28 -3.01
CA GLY A 73 -8.85 -6.30 -4.05
C GLY A 73 -8.81 -5.68 -5.45
N ALA A 74 -8.22 -6.38 -6.41
CA ALA A 74 -8.18 -5.97 -7.81
C ALA A 74 -8.23 -7.18 -8.76
N PRO A 75 -8.97 -7.11 -9.89
CA PRO A 75 -9.10 -8.21 -10.84
C PRO A 75 -7.84 -8.41 -11.69
N TYR A 76 -6.95 -7.42 -11.74
CA TYR A 76 -5.68 -7.50 -12.46
C TYR A 76 -4.56 -8.20 -11.66
N VAL A 77 -4.81 -8.56 -10.39
CA VAL A 77 -3.84 -9.29 -9.57
C VAL A 77 -4.13 -10.78 -9.69
N SER A 78 -3.13 -11.55 -10.11
CA SER A 78 -3.17 -13.00 -10.27
C SER A 78 -1.91 -13.64 -9.65
N ALA A 79 -1.80 -14.96 -9.69
CA ALA A 79 -0.57 -15.64 -9.28
C ALA A 79 0.63 -15.32 -10.20
N ARG A 80 0.37 -14.85 -11.43
CA ARG A 80 1.40 -14.53 -12.43
C ARG A 80 1.63 -13.02 -12.56
N ASP A 81 0.65 -12.21 -12.16
CA ASP A 81 0.65 -10.76 -12.39
C ASP A 81 0.33 -10.00 -11.11
N ALA A 82 1.25 -9.13 -10.68
CA ALA A 82 0.97 -8.18 -9.61
C ALA A 82 0.12 -6.99 -10.11
N GLY A 83 0.18 -6.70 -11.41
CA GLY A 83 -0.48 -5.54 -12.01
C GLY A 83 -0.06 -4.22 -11.37
N ARG A 84 -0.87 -3.17 -11.54
CA ARG A 84 -0.48 -1.79 -11.19
C ARG A 84 -1.62 -1.01 -10.57
N SER A 85 -1.45 -0.66 -9.30
CA SER A 85 -2.22 0.38 -8.61
C SER A 85 -1.55 1.75 -8.74
N GLN A 86 -2.22 2.79 -8.25
CA GLN A 86 -1.66 4.14 -8.11
C GLN A 86 -0.94 4.39 -6.77
N GLY A 87 -0.48 3.32 -6.11
CA GLY A 87 0.26 3.39 -4.84
C GLY A 87 -0.28 2.44 -3.77
N CYS A 88 -1.56 2.08 -3.88
CA CYS A 88 -2.25 1.16 -2.98
C CYS A 88 -1.65 -0.26 -2.99
N PRO A 89 -1.50 -0.93 -1.83
CA PRO A 89 -1.40 -2.38 -1.78
C PRO A 89 -2.64 -3.02 -2.42
N ALA A 90 -2.44 -3.78 -3.50
CA ALA A 90 -3.52 -4.46 -4.20
C ALA A 90 -3.30 -5.98 -4.15
N MET A 91 -4.37 -6.74 -3.97
CA MET A 91 -4.33 -8.20 -3.92
C MET A 91 -5.48 -8.82 -4.72
N GLN A 92 -5.50 -10.15 -4.85
CA GLN A 92 -6.63 -10.87 -5.45
C GLN A 92 -7.93 -10.55 -4.71
N GLN A 93 -9.04 -10.39 -5.43
CA GLN A 93 -10.32 -9.99 -4.82
C GLN A 93 -10.81 -10.97 -3.74
N GLU A 94 -10.62 -12.26 -3.95
CA GLU A 94 -11.02 -13.29 -2.98
C GLU A 94 -10.16 -13.26 -1.71
N ARG A 95 -8.86 -12.94 -1.84
CA ARG A 95 -7.99 -12.72 -0.68
C ARG A 95 -8.41 -11.46 0.07
N ALA A 96 -8.71 -10.38 -0.64
CA ALA A 96 -9.17 -9.14 -0.02
C ALA A 96 -10.46 -9.33 0.80
N ARG A 97 -11.43 -10.09 0.27
CA ARG A 97 -12.69 -10.38 0.98
C ARG A 97 -12.48 -11.15 2.29
N ARG A 98 -11.48 -12.04 2.35
CA ARG A 98 -11.18 -12.83 3.55
C ARG A 98 -10.29 -12.09 4.53
N LEU A 99 -9.24 -11.42 4.05
CA LEU A 99 -8.18 -10.86 4.90
C LEU A 99 -8.51 -9.46 5.42
N LEU A 100 -9.07 -8.58 4.60
CA LEU A 100 -9.20 -7.17 4.99
C LEU A 100 -10.13 -6.95 6.20
N PRO A 101 -11.25 -7.69 6.37
CA PRO A 101 -12.06 -7.60 7.58
C PRO A 101 -11.32 -8.01 8.85
N LEU A 102 -10.40 -9.00 8.77
CA LEU A 102 -9.62 -9.46 9.92
C LEU A 102 -8.58 -8.44 10.38
N LEU A 103 -8.16 -7.54 9.48
CA LEU A 103 -7.23 -6.47 9.79
C LEU A 103 -7.93 -5.18 10.19
N ALA A 104 -9.24 -5.06 9.98
CA ALA A 104 -9.96 -3.82 10.22
C ALA A 104 -9.85 -3.37 11.69
N ASP A 105 -10.01 -2.07 11.90
CA ASP A 105 -10.21 -1.47 13.22
C ASP A 105 -9.06 -1.72 14.22
N GLY A 106 -7.81 -1.67 13.73
CA GLY A 106 -6.61 -1.69 14.56
C GLY A 106 -5.48 -2.60 14.08
N GLY A 107 -5.73 -3.44 13.08
CA GLY A 107 -4.69 -4.30 12.51
C GLY A 107 -3.51 -3.51 11.92
N LEU A 108 -2.33 -4.11 11.93
CA LEU A 108 -1.11 -3.49 11.41
C LEU A 108 -0.80 -3.99 10.00
N VAL A 109 -0.47 -3.07 9.10
CA VAL A 109 0.04 -3.37 7.76
C VAL A 109 1.41 -2.73 7.63
N PHE A 110 2.44 -3.53 7.36
CA PHE A 110 3.80 -3.04 7.19
C PHE A 110 4.27 -3.22 5.75
N LEU A 111 4.53 -2.12 5.06
CA LEU A 111 5.11 -2.15 3.71
C LEU A 111 6.62 -1.96 3.82
N PHE A 112 7.34 -3.05 3.60
CA PHE A 112 8.78 -3.14 3.82
C PHE A 112 9.55 -3.27 2.49
N SER A 113 10.66 -2.53 2.36
CA SER A 113 11.64 -2.80 1.31
C SER A 113 13.06 -2.45 1.77
N PRO A 114 13.99 -3.41 1.80
CA PRO A 114 15.37 -3.14 2.23
C PRO A 114 16.19 -2.39 1.17
N ARG A 115 15.62 -2.15 -0.02
CA ARG A 115 16.27 -1.47 -1.13
C ARG A 115 16.19 0.05 -1.05
N ASP A 116 15.35 0.59 -0.16
CA ASP A 116 15.26 2.03 0.07
C ASP A 116 16.06 2.37 1.33
N GLU A 117 17.34 2.70 1.13
CA GLU A 117 18.26 2.99 2.22
C GLU A 117 17.83 4.20 3.07
N ARG A 118 17.23 5.21 2.45
CA ARG A 118 16.74 6.39 3.16
C ARG A 118 15.63 6.00 4.12
N TRP A 119 14.69 5.18 3.66
CA TRP A 119 13.63 4.64 4.50
C TRP A 119 14.18 3.72 5.58
N MET A 120 15.05 2.76 5.22
CA MET A 120 15.66 1.83 6.18
C MET A 120 16.33 2.57 7.35
N ARG A 121 17.06 3.66 7.09
CA ARG A 121 17.75 4.45 8.13
C ARG A 121 16.86 5.45 8.87
N GLY A 122 15.72 5.83 8.31
CA GLY A 122 14.92 6.94 8.82
C GLY A 122 13.57 6.56 9.41
N ASP A 123 13.05 5.37 9.11
CA ASP A 123 11.74 4.95 9.59
C ASP A 123 11.81 4.59 11.10
N PRO A 124 10.95 5.19 11.94
CA PRO A 124 10.99 5.00 13.39
C PRO A 124 10.59 3.59 13.85
N TRP A 125 10.00 2.77 12.98
CA TRP A 125 9.61 1.39 13.28
C TRP A 125 10.60 0.36 12.71
N VAL A 126 11.59 0.81 11.92
CA VAL A 126 12.68 -0.02 11.39
C VAL A 126 13.95 0.19 12.20
N GLN A 127 14.27 1.44 12.50
CA GLN A 127 15.31 1.72 13.48
C GLN A 127 14.79 1.21 14.82
N ALA A 128 15.55 0.32 15.47
CA ALA A 128 15.39 0.16 16.92
C ALA A 128 15.46 1.57 17.49
N ALA A 129 14.46 1.97 18.29
CA ALA A 129 14.60 3.17 19.09
C ALA A 129 15.96 3.05 19.76
N GLY A 130 16.91 3.89 19.36
CA GLY A 130 18.18 3.97 20.06
C GLY A 130 17.79 4.44 21.44
N ASP A 131 17.79 3.52 22.39
CA ASP A 131 17.71 3.85 23.80
C ASP A 131 18.85 4.85 24.05
N GLY A 132 18.47 6.12 24.17
CA GLY A 132 19.31 7.25 24.52
C GLY A 132 18.67 7.96 25.69
#